data_AF-A0A659UH66-F1
#
_entry.id   AF-A0A659UH66-F1
#
_cell.length_a   1.000
_cell.length_b   1.000
_cell.length_c   1.000
_cell.angle_alpha   90.00
_cell.angle_beta   90.00
_cell.angle_gamma   90.00
#
_symmetry.space_group_name_H-M   'P 1'
#
loop_
_entity.id
_entity.type
_entity.pdbx_description
1 polymer ?
#
loop_
_entity_poly.entity_id
_entity_poly.type
_entity_poly.pdbx_seq_one_letter_code
_entity_poly.pdbx_strand_id
1 'polypeptide(L)'
;ARDKPFVWAERGPRSCTLVLTDDAETRTHYPFAFRLAVTYTLGEGQLDIGLEVTNTGDDPLPASIGAHPAFNWPLLPDVAKDAHRLTFAEAERA
;
A
#
# COMPACT_ATOMS: atom_id res chain seq x y z
N ALA A 1 7.45 -4.71 6.04
CA ALA A 1 7.07 -3.33 5.68
C ALA A 1 6.29 -2.64 6.80
N ARG A 2 5.08 -3.09 7.18
CA ARG A 2 4.24 -2.42 8.20
C ARG A 2 4.89 -2.19 9.57
N ASP A 3 5.87 -3.02 9.94
CA ASP A 3 6.55 -2.97 11.25
C ASP A 3 7.85 -2.11 11.23
N LYS A 4 8.16 -1.45 10.11
CA LYS A 4 9.36 -0.63 9.93
C LYS A 4 8.99 0.82 9.63
N PRO A 5 9.79 1.81 10.11
CA PRO A 5 9.56 3.20 9.77
C PRO A 5 9.89 3.47 8.30
N PHE A 6 9.06 4.27 7.65
CA PHE A 6 9.36 4.84 6.34
C PHE A 6 9.93 6.25 6.50
N VAL A 7 10.79 6.64 5.59
CA VAL A 7 11.35 7.99 5.50
C VAL A 7 10.61 8.82 4.47
N TRP A 8 10.54 10.12 4.67
CA TRP A 8 9.94 11.03 3.70
C TRP A 8 10.84 11.21 2.49
N ALA A 9 10.32 10.94 1.30
CA ALA A 9 10.96 11.33 0.04
C ALA A 9 10.40 12.65 -0.48
N GLU A 10 9.08 12.83 -0.42
CA GLU A 10 8.40 14.03 -0.90
C GLU A 10 7.24 14.43 0.01
N ARG A 11 6.98 15.74 0.08
CA ARG A 11 5.84 16.32 0.80
C ARG A 11 5.26 17.46 -0.02
N GLY A 12 3.95 17.42 -0.23
CA GLY A 12 3.21 18.47 -0.91
C GLY A 12 1.83 18.66 -0.29
N PRO A 13 1.08 19.68 -0.75
CA PRO A 13 -0.24 20.00 -0.20
C PRO A 13 -1.30 18.93 -0.46
N ARG A 14 -1.12 18.11 -1.51
CA ARG A 14 -2.07 17.07 -1.93
C ARG A 14 -1.42 15.73 -2.24
N SER A 15 -0.11 15.60 -2.05
CA SER A 15 0.60 14.35 -2.30
C SER A 15 1.78 14.22 -1.35
N CYS A 16 2.15 13.00 -1.02
CA CYS A 16 3.39 12.70 -0.34
C CYS A 16 3.92 11.31 -0.70
N THR A 17 5.23 11.14 -0.56
CA THR A 17 5.90 9.87 -0.84
C THR A 17 6.74 9.47 0.36
N LEU A 18 6.54 8.23 0.79
CA LEU A 18 7.25 7.58 1.88
C LEU A 18 8.06 6.41 1.31
N VAL A 19 9.30 6.24 1.78
CA VAL A 19 10.21 5.21 1.28
C VAL A 19 10.72 4.33 2.41
N LEU A 20 10.77 3.02 2.17
CA LEU A 20 11.49 2.03 2.96
C LEU A 20 12.54 1.38 2.07
N THR A 21 13.79 1.37 2.49
CA THR A 21 14.87 0.62 1.85
C THR A 21 15.25 -0.57 2.71
N ASP A 22 15.92 -1.55 2.11
CA ASP A 22 16.54 -2.61 2.90
C ASP A 22 17.59 -2.04 3.88
N ASP A 23 17.73 -2.75 5.00
CA ASP A 23 18.72 -2.55 6.03
C ASP A 23 19.25 -3.91 6.52
N ALA A 24 20.24 -3.88 7.41
CA ALA A 24 20.87 -5.10 7.94
C ALA A 24 19.87 -6.07 8.58
N GLU A 25 18.83 -5.56 9.25
CA GLU A 25 17.81 -6.39 9.90
C GLU A 25 16.83 -6.97 8.88
N THR A 26 16.36 -6.20 7.89
CA THR A 26 15.47 -6.73 6.85
C THR A 26 16.16 -7.82 6.03
N ARG A 27 17.47 -7.67 5.77
CA ARG A 27 18.27 -8.64 5.01
C ARG A 27 18.45 -9.98 5.72
N THR A 28 18.24 -10.06 7.04
CA THR A 28 18.26 -11.36 7.73
C THR A 28 17.02 -12.20 7.41
N HIS A 29 15.90 -11.55 7.10
CA HIS A 29 14.60 -12.19 6.84
C HIS A 29 14.25 -12.26 5.35
N TYR A 30 14.71 -11.27 4.59
CA TYR A 30 14.45 -11.11 3.17
C TYR A 30 15.73 -10.59 2.52
N PRO A 31 16.64 -11.49 2.08
CA PRO A 31 18.04 -11.17 1.73
C PRO A 31 18.17 -10.52 0.34
N PHE A 32 17.33 -9.54 0.04
CA PHE A 32 17.32 -8.81 -1.22
C PHE A 32 17.46 -7.31 -0.97
N ALA A 33 18.18 -6.64 -1.86
CA ALA A 33 18.21 -5.19 -1.89
C ALA A 33 16.89 -4.67 -2.50
N PHE A 34 16.26 -3.70 -1.86
CA PHE A 34 15.01 -3.13 -2.37
C PHE A 34 14.83 -1.68 -1.99
N ARG A 35 14.00 -0.99 -2.77
CA ARG A 35 13.36 0.26 -2.39
C ARG A 35 11.86 0.13 -2.60
N LEU A 36 11.10 0.31 -1.53
CA LEU A 36 9.64 0.39 -1.57
C LEU A 36 9.22 1.84 -1.36
N ALA A 37 8.62 2.45 -2.37
CA ALA A 37 7.98 3.76 -2.27
C ALA A 37 6.45 3.63 -2.24
N VAL A 38 5.83 4.35 -1.31
CA VAL A 38 4.38 4.49 -1.20
C VAL A 38 4.03 5.94 -1.41
N THR A 39 3.26 6.23 -2.45
CA THR A 39 2.81 7.58 -2.79
C THR A 39 1.32 7.69 -2.49
N TYR A 40 0.94 8.67 -1.69
CA TYR A 40 -0.46 9.01 -1.43
C TYR A 40 -0.80 10.28 -2.18
N THR A 41 -1.87 10.29 -2.97
CA THR A 41 -2.35 11.49 -3.67
C THR A 41 -3.83 11.70 -3.39
N LEU A 42 -4.17 12.91 -2.93
CA LEU A 42 -5.54 13.32 -2.73
C LEU A 42 -6.12 13.79 -4.07
N GLY A 43 -7.29 13.26 -4.43
CA GLY A 43 -8.16 13.63 -5.54
C GLY A 43 -9.42 14.36 -5.04
N GLU A 44 -10.41 14.56 -5.90
CA GLU A 44 -11.76 14.95 -5.47
C GLU A 44 -12.51 13.69 -5.05
N GLY A 45 -12.85 13.55 -3.76
CA GLY A 45 -13.54 12.36 -3.24
C GLY A 45 -12.73 11.05 -3.31
N GLN A 46 -11.42 11.12 -3.60
CA GLN A 46 -10.57 9.98 -3.88
C GLN A 46 -9.22 10.10 -3.17
N LEU A 47 -8.69 8.96 -2.75
CA LEU A 47 -7.30 8.79 -2.31
C LEU A 47 -6.64 7.74 -3.20
N ASP A 48 -5.64 8.16 -3.96
CA ASP A 48 -4.79 7.27 -4.74
C ASP A 48 -3.61 6.80 -3.90
N ILE A 49 -3.33 5.50 -3.95
CA ILE A 49 -2.19 4.87 -3.28
C ILE A 49 -1.34 4.15 -4.34
N GLY A 50 -0.22 4.77 -4.71
CA GLY A 50 0.78 4.19 -5.60
C GLY A 50 1.81 3.38 -4.82
N LEU A 51 2.08 2.15 -5.25
CA LEU A 51 3.10 1.27 -4.68
C LEU A 51 4.17 1.02 -5.75
N GLU A 52 5.40 1.42 -5.48
CA GLU A 52 6.54 1.18 -6.37
C GLU A 52 7.58 0.34 -5.63
N VAL A 53 7.92 -0.81 -6.20
CA VAL A 53 8.99 -1.68 -5.73
C VAL A 53 10.13 -1.63 -6.74
N THR A 54 11.28 -1.13 -6.32
CA THR A 54 12.50 -1.09 -7.12
C THR A 54 13.46 -2.17 -6.64
N ASN A 55 13.93 -3.01 -7.56
CA ASN A 55 15.08 -3.87 -7.33
C ASN A 55 16.36 -3.03 -7.41
N THR A 56 17.06 -2.88 -6.30
CA THR A 56 18.31 -2.09 -6.20
C THR A 56 19.55 -2.99 -6.14
N GLY A 57 19.38 -4.31 -6.31
CA GLY A 57 20.46 -5.29 -6.36
C GLY A 57 20.64 -5.90 -7.75
N ASP A 58 21.55 -6.86 -7.82
CA ASP A 58 21.96 -7.51 -9.08
C ASP A 58 21.16 -8.81 -9.37
N ASP A 59 20.53 -9.39 -8.35
CA ASP A 59 19.74 -10.61 -8.46
C ASP A 59 18.25 -10.32 -8.69
N PRO A 60 17.48 -11.24 -9.30
CA PRO A 60 16.03 -11.10 -9.38
C PRO A 60 15.38 -10.90 -8.00
N LEU A 61 14.51 -9.90 -7.88
CA LEU A 61 13.77 -9.58 -6.65
C LEU A 61 12.37 -10.24 -6.64
N PRO A 62 12.14 -11.31 -5.86
CA PRO A 62 10.80 -11.90 -5.73
C PRO A 62 9.92 -11.06 -4.82
N ALA A 63 8.95 -10.33 -5.39
CA ALA A 63 8.10 -9.42 -4.62
C ALA A 63 6.60 -9.72 -4.78
N SER A 64 5.87 -9.58 -3.69
CA SER A 64 4.41 -9.47 -3.66
C SER A 64 4.03 -8.37 -2.69
N ILE A 65 3.14 -7.47 -3.11
CA ILE A 65 2.75 -6.31 -2.31
C ILE A 65 1.25 -6.09 -2.38
N GLY A 66 0.68 -5.68 -1.26
CA GLY A 66 -0.73 -5.36 -1.14
C GLY A 66 -0.97 -4.33 -0.05
N ALA A 67 -2.14 -3.70 -0.12
CA ALA A 67 -2.65 -2.81 0.92
C ALA A 67 -3.68 -3.55 1.78
N HIS A 68 -3.87 -3.09 3.02
CA HIS A 68 -4.83 -3.70 3.94
C HIS A 68 -5.80 -2.64 4.53
N PRO A 69 -6.54 -1.88 3.70
CA PRO A 69 -7.52 -0.92 4.20
C PRO A 69 -8.69 -1.65 4.85
N ALA A 70 -9.20 -1.07 5.95
CA ALA A 70 -10.47 -1.45 6.53
C ALA A 70 -11.40 -0.23 6.47
N PHE A 71 -12.63 -0.43 5.99
CA PHE A 71 -13.66 0.61 5.99
C PHE A 71 -14.56 0.43 7.21
N ASN A 72 -15.02 1.55 7.79
CA ASN A 72 -15.95 1.52 8.91
C ASN A 72 -17.27 0.82 8.52
N TRP A 73 -17.92 0.18 9.50
CA TRP A 73 -19.15 -0.56 9.29
C TRP A 73 -20.22 -0.27 10.38
N PRO A 74 -21.40 0.28 10.04
CA PRO A 74 -21.86 0.63 8.68
C PRO A 74 -21.05 1.79 8.09
N LEU A 75 -21.03 1.89 6.75
CA LEU A 75 -20.30 2.96 6.06
C LEU A 75 -20.93 4.34 6.32
N LEU A 76 -22.26 4.35 6.47
CA LEU A 76 -23.05 5.55 6.76
C LEU A 76 -23.91 5.29 8.01
N PRO A 77 -24.03 6.25 8.94
CA PRO A 77 -24.78 6.07 10.19
C PRO A 77 -26.23 5.62 9.99
N ASP A 78 -26.88 6.14 8.93
CA ASP A 78 -28.32 5.92 8.67
C ASP A 78 -28.59 4.74 7.72
N VAL A 79 -27.57 3.94 7.40
CA VAL A 79 -27.71 2.76 6.55
C VAL A 79 -27.54 1.50 7.40
N ALA A 80 -28.52 0.60 7.34
CA ALA A 80 -28.45 -0.68 8.04
C ALA A 80 -27.25 -1.50 7.57
N LYS A 81 -26.58 -2.19 8.49
CA LYS A 81 -25.38 -2.99 8.20
C LYS A 81 -25.61 -4.03 7.10
N ASP A 82 -26.77 -4.68 7.13
CA ASP A 82 -27.19 -5.69 6.18
C ASP A 82 -27.73 -5.12 4.85
N ALA A 83 -27.71 -3.80 4.64
CA ALA A 83 -28.02 -3.15 3.37
C ALA A 83 -26.79 -2.96 2.47
N HIS A 84 -25.57 -3.03 3.03
CA HIS A 84 -24.33 -2.89 2.26
C HIS A 84 -23.95 -4.18 1.53
N ARG A 85 -23.39 -4.06 0.32
CA ARG A 85 -22.97 -5.19 -0.53
C ARG A 85 -21.57 -4.93 -1.08
N LEU A 86 -20.81 -6.01 -1.28
CA LEU A 86 -19.61 -6.00 -2.11
C LEU A 86 -20.00 -6.48 -3.51
N THR A 87 -19.72 -5.67 -4.52
CA THR A 87 -19.94 -6.00 -5.92
C THR A 87 -18.60 -5.96 -6.63
N PHE A 88 -18.23 -7.07 -7.27
CA PHE A 88 -17.03 -7.16 -8.08
C PHE A 88 -17.40 -6.96 -9.55
N ALA A 89 -16.50 -6.33 -10.32
CA ALA A 89 -16.73 -6.09 -11.74
C ALA A 89 -16.81 -7.41 -12.55
N GLU A 90 -16.13 -8.45 -12.08
CA GLU A 90 -16.12 -9.79 -12.66
C GLU A 90 -16.57 -10.81 -11.60
N ALA A 91 -17.12 -11.92 -12.06
CA ALA A 91 -17.36 -13.07 -11.19
C ALA A 91 -16.03 -13.68 -10.73
N GLU A 92 -15.99 -14.19 -9.50
CA GLU A 92 -14.86 -14.94 -8.99
C GLU A 92 -14.63 -16.18 -9.88
N ARG A 93 -13.38 -16.41 -10.29
CA ARG A 93 -13.03 -17.58 -11.10
C ARG A 93 -12.96 -18.81 -10.18
N ALA A 94 -13.63 -19.89 -10.58
CA ALA A 94 -13.64 -21.17 -9.88
C ALA A 94 -12.28 -21.89 -9.94
#